data_AF-H3CE67-F1
#
_entry.id   AF-H3CE67-F1
#
_cell.length_a   1.000
_cell.length_b   1.000
_cell.length_c   1.000
_cell.angle_alpha   90.00
_cell.angle_beta   90.00
_cell.angle_gamma   90.00
#
_symmetry.space_group_name_H-M   'P 1'
#
loop_
_entity.id
_entity.type
_entity.pdbx_description
1 polymer ?
#
loop_
_entity_poly.entity_id
_entity_poly.type
_entity_poly.pdbx_seq_one_letter_code
_entity_poly.pdbx_strand_id
1 'polypeptide(L)'
;AGLDARGFLFGPLLAQRLGVGFVQVRKRGKLPGPTLSVAYQLEYGKAEVEIQQDAVAPGQKVLVIDDLLATGGTLLAACELLEKLQARVLECVVVVELQELGGAERVRPVPVFSLVQY
;
A
#
# COMPACT_ATOMS: atom_id res chain seq x y z
N ALA A 1 6.55 0.01 1.52
CA ALA A 1 5.89 -0.67 0.40
C ALA A 1 5.21 0.37 -0.47
N GLY A 2 5.58 0.48 -1.74
CA GLY A 2 4.89 1.37 -2.69
C GLY A 2 3.78 0.64 -3.43
N LEU A 3 2.75 1.36 -3.89
CA LEU A 3 1.71 0.82 -4.77
C LEU A 3 1.94 1.18 -6.24
N ASP A 4 1.64 0.22 -7.12
CA ASP A 4 1.85 0.34 -8.56
C ASP A 4 0.84 1.33 -9.21
N ALA A 5 1.25 2.31 -10.01
CA ALA A 5 2.64 2.67 -10.35
C ALA A 5 3.12 3.92 -9.61
N ARG A 6 2.20 4.78 -9.18
CA ARG A 6 2.53 6.16 -8.77
C ARG A 6 3.14 6.21 -7.38
N GLY A 7 2.78 5.29 -6.48
CA GLY A 7 3.51 5.05 -5.25
C GLY A 7 4.99 4.71 -5.45
N PHE A 8 5.40 4.23 -6.64
CA PHE A 8 6.82 3.99 -6.95
C PHE A 8 7.60 5.26 -7.30
N LEU A 9 6.92 6.38 -7.58
CA LEU A 9 7.58 7.66 -7.78
C LEU A 9 8.08 8.25 -6.46
N PHE A 10 7.40 7.95 -5.35
CA PHE A 10 7.71 8.48 -4.03
C PHE A 10 8.40 7.46 -3.12
N GLY A 11 8.00 6.19 -3.20
CA GLY A 11 8.43 5.16 -2.26
C GLY A 11 9.94 4.88 -2.23
N PRO A 12 10.63 4.68 -3.37
CA PRO A 12 12.08 4.49 -3.38
C PRO A 12 12.84 5.71 -2.85
N LEU A 13 12.40 6.93 -3.19
CA LEU A 13 13.02 8.18 -2.71
C LEU A 13 12.90 8.31 -1.19
N LEU A 14 11.71 8.02 -0.64
CA LEU A 14 11.48 8.02 0.80
C LEU A 14 12.29 6.93 1.50
N ALA A 15 12.30 5.71 0.96
CA ALA A 15 13.07 4.58 1.50
C ALA A 15 14.57 4.90 1.54
N GLN A 16 15.11 5.48 0.46
CA GLN A 16 16.50 5.94 0.40
C GLN A 16 16.78 7.00 1.48
N ARG A 17 15.89 7.97 1.66
CA ARG A 17 16.08 9.06 2.64
C ARG A 17 16.03 8.58 4.09
N LEU A 18 15.27 7.52 4.35
CA LEU A 18 15.14 6.86 5.65
C LEU A 18 16.19 5.76 5.89
N GLY A 19 16.94 5.36 4.86
CA GLY A 19 17.92 4.26 4.96
C GLY A 19 17.28 2.88 5.15
N VAL A 20 16.08 2.66 4.57
CA VAL A 20 15.33 1.39 4.69
C VAL A 20 15.10 0.74 3.33
N GLY A 21 14.71 -0.54 3.34
CA GLY A 21 14.37 -1.28 2.13
C GLY A 21 13.08 -0.78 1.46
N PHE A 22 12.99 -1.02 0.15
CA PHE A 22 11.78 -0.75 -0.64
C PHE A 22 11.22 -2.06 -1.21
N VAL A 23 9.90 -2.21 -1.16
CA VAL A 23 9.18 -3.36 -1.70
C VAL A 23 7.99 -2.88 -2.54
N GLN A 24 7.68 -3.63 -3.58
CA GLN A 24 6.62 -3.30 -4.54
C GLN A 24 5.36 -4.10 -4.24
N VAL A 25 4.22 -3.40 -4.15
CA VAL A 25 2.89 -4.01 -4.25
C VAL A 25 2.38 -3.72 -5.66
N ARG A 26 2.12 -4.78 -6.44
CA ARG A 26 1.83 -4.68 -7.88
C ARG A 26 0.46 -5.18 -8.24
N LYS A 27 -0.05 -4.79 -9.40
CA LYS A 27 -1.21 -5.48 -10.01
C LYS A 27 -0.86 -6.93 -10.30
N ARG A 28 -1.86 -7.81 -10.23
CA ARG A 28 -1.71 -9.24 -10.49
C ARG A 28 -0.91 -9.57 -11.76
N GLY A 29 0.00 -10.53 -11.66
CA GLY A 29 0.79 -11.07 -12.76
C GLY A 29 2.00 -10.22 -13.16
N LYS A 30 2.40 -9.25 -12.34
CA LYS A 30 3.53 -8.34 -12.62
C LYS A 30 4.80 -8.65 -11.81
N LEU A 31 4.69 -9.48 -10.78
CA LEU A 31 5.82 -9.90 -9.95
C LEU A 31 6.29 -11.31 -10.39
N PRO A 32 7.61 -11.56 -10.39
CA PRO A 32 8.14 -12.90 -10.61
C PRO A 32 8.03 -13.74 -9.33
N GLY A 33 8.05 -15.07 -9.50
CA GLY A 33 8.10 -16.01 -8.39
C GLY A 33 6.80 -16.11 -7.58
N PRO A 34 6.85 -16.72 -6.38
CA PRO A 34 5.67 -16.89 -5.52
C PRO A 34 5.15 -15.57 -4.95
N THR A 35 3.85 -15.33 -5.09
CA THR A 35 3.17 -14.14 -4.59
C THR A 35 2.05 -14.49 -3.60
N LEU A 36 1.66 -13.51 -2.79
CA LEU A 36 0.33 -13.46 -2.18
C LEU A 36 -0.51 -12.44 -2.94
N SER A 37 -1.82 -12.69 -3.04
CA SER A 37 -2.76 -11.74 -3.64
C SER A 37 -3.92 -11.40 -2.70
N VAL A 38 -4.42 -10.18 -2.82
CA VAL A 38 -5.66 -9.70 -2.18
C VAL A 38 -6.51 -9.02 -3.25
N ALA A 39 -7.77 -9.41 -3.30
CA ALA A 39 -8.77 -8.81 -4.19
C ALA A 39 -9.44 -7.62 -3.52
N TYR A 40 -9.69 -6.56 -4.28
CA TYR A 40 -10.46 -5.40 -3.84
C TYR A 40 -11.50 -5.02 -4.88
N GLN A 41 -12.55 -4.36 -4.41
CA GLN A 41 -13.68 -3.96 -5.25
C GLN A 41 -13.39 -2.63 -5.94
N LEU A 42 -13.72 -2.56 -7.22
CA LEU A 42 -13.83 -1.34 -8.00
C LEU A 42 -15.31 -0.96 -8.11
N GLU A 43 -15.59 0.24 -8.63
CA GLU A 43 -16.96 0.65 -8.99
C GLU A 43 -17.61 -0.36 -9.95
N TYR A 44 -16.83 -0.86 -10.91
CA TYR A 44 -17.22 -1.92 -11.83
C TYR A 44 -16.19 -3.04 -11.79
N GLY A 45 -16.46 -4.07 -10.99
CA GLY A 45 -15.69 -5.31 -10.96
C GLY A 45 -14.72 -5.43 -9.79
N LYS A 46 -13.72 -6.30 -9.96
CA LYS A 46 -12.70 -6.62 -8.97
C LYS A 46 -11.32 -6.49 -9.58
N ALA A 47 -10.37 -6.02 -8.79
CA ALA A 47 -8.96 -6.03 -9.11
C ALA A 47 -8.20 -6.77 -8.01
N GLU A 48 -6.97 -7.20 -8.32
CA GLU A 48 -6.10 -7.88 -7.38
C GLU A 48 -4.74 -7.18 -7.34
N VAL A 49 -4.22 -6.99 -6.13
CA VAL A 49 -2.82 -6.62 -5.88
C VAL A 49 -2.04 -7.81 -5.36
N GLU A 50 -0.74 -7.81 -5.60
CA GLU A 50 0.21 -8.85 -5.25
C GLU A 50 1.46 -8.29 -4.58
N ILE A 51 2.06 -9.09 -3.71
CA ILE A 51 3.40 -8.90 -3.15
C ILE A 51 4.13 -10.25 -3.17
N GLN A 52 5.46 -10.25 -3.36
CA GLN A 52 6.26 -11.49 -3.26
C GLN A 52 6.24 -12.03 -1.82
N GLN A 53 6.17 -13.34 -1.66
CA GLN A 53 6.03 -13.99 -0.34
C GLN A 53 7.21 -13.75 0.61
N ASP A 54 8.37 -13.43 0.07
CA ASP A 54 9.62 -13.17 0.79
C ASP A 54 9.97 -11.68 0.85
N ALA A 55 9.07 -10.79 0.43
CA ALA A 55 9.35 -9.35 0.34
C ALA A 55 9.60 -8.69 1.71
N VAL A 56 8.98 -9.20 2.77
CA VAL A 56 9.10 -8.68 4.14
C VAL A 56 9.12 -9.83 5.14
N ALA A 57 9.93 -9.67 6.19
CA ALA A 57 10.00 -10.65 7.28
C ALA A 57 8.86 -10.44 8.29
N PRO A 58 8.41 -11.50 8.99
CA PRO A 58 7.49 -11.38 10.12
C PRO A 58 7.96 -10.36 11.16
N GLY A 59 7.05 -9.53 11.66
CA GLY A 59 7.32 -8.46 12.63
C GLY A 59 8.00 -7.22 12.04
N GLN A 60 8.41 -7.23 10.77
CA GLN A 60 9.03 -6.08 10.12
C GLN A 60 8.04 -4.93 10.05
N LYS A 61 8.51 -3.74 10.41
CA LYS A 61 7.72 -2.50 10.38
C LYS A 61 7.70 -1.93 8.97
N VAL A 62 6.51 -1.63 8.45
CA VAL A 62 6.34 -1.19 7.07
C VAL A 62 5.49 0.08 7.00
N LEU A 63 5.96 1.05 6.21
CA LEU A 63 5.14 2.17 5.75
C LEU A 63 4.58 1.84 4.37
N VAL A 64 3.30 2.11 4.14
CA VAL A 64 2.66 1.99 2.84
C VAL A 64 2.60 3.37 2.19
N ILE A 65 2.92 3.49 0.89
CA ILE A 65 2.92 4.78 0.20
C ILE A 65 2.27 4.73 -1.17
N ASP A 66 1.43 5.73 -1.45
CA ASP A 66 0.86 6.00 -2.78
C ASP A 66 0.79 7.50 -3.05
N ASP A 67 0.41 7.88 -4.27
CA ASP A 67 0.21 9.28 -4.61
C ASP A 67 -1.11 9.85 -4.06
N LEU A 68 -2.21 9.11 -4.19
CA LEU A 68 -3.55 9.62 -3.89
C LEU A 68 -4.42 8.63 -3.12
N LEU A 69 -5.05 9.10 -2.05
CA LEU A 69 -6.13 8.42 -1.34
C LEU A 69 -7.49 8.92 -1.80
N ALA A 70 -8.24 8.04 -2.48
CA ALA A 70 -9.65 8.23 -2.79
C ALA A 70 -10.51 7.40 -1.82
N THR A 71 -11.07 6.26 -2.27
CA THR A 71 -11.95 5.39 -1.46
C THR A 71 -11.20 4.43 -0.53
N GLY A 72 -9.87 4.46 -0.51
CA GLY A 72 -9.02 3.63 0.37
C GLY A 72 -8.88 2.15 0.01
N GLY A 73 -9.58 1.66 -1.03
CA GLY A 73 -9.62 0.22 -1.35
C GLY A 73 -8.24 -0.40 -1.64
N THR A 74 -7.39 0.30 -2.38
CA THR A 74 -6.06 -0.23 -2.74
C THR A 74 -5.08 -0.20 -1.57
N LEU A 75 -5.12 0.85 -0.74
CA LEU A 75 -4.32 0.93 0.49
C LEU A 75 -4.71 -0.17 1.48
N LEU A 76 -6.01 -0.40 1.68
CA LEU A 76 -6.51 -1.47 2.54
C LEU A 76 -6.02 -2.83 2.05
N ALA A 77 -6.14 -3.12 0.74
CA ALA A 77 -5.66 -4.38 0.18
C ALA A 77 -4.14 -4.57 0.35
N ALA A 78 -3.36 -3.49 0.23
CA ALA A 78 -1.93 -3.53 0.50
C ALA A 78 -1.61 -3.79 1.99
N CYS A 79 -2.40 -3.21 2.92
CA CYS A 79 -2.27 -3.48 4.35
C CYS A 79 -2.57 -4.96 4.65
N GLU A 80 -3.67 -5.50 4.12
CA GLU A 80 -4.03 -6.91 4.27
C GLU A 80 -2.95 -7.87 3.74
N LEU A 81 -2.30 -7.52 2.61
CA LEU A 81 -1.17 -8.30 2.09
C LEU A 81 0.01 -8.33 3.07
N LEU A 82 0.37 -7.17 3.63
CA LEU A 82 1.47 -7.05 4.57
C LEU A 82 1.16 -7.77 5.89
N GLU A 83 -0.08 -7.70 6.36
CA GLU A 83 -0.55 -8.46 7.53
C GLU A 83 -0.50 -9.97 7.29
N LYS A 84 -0.85 -10.46 6.09
CA LYS A 84 -0.69 -11.88 5.72
C LYS A 84 0.78 -12.34 5.75
N LEU A 85 1.72 -11.42 5.48
CA LEU A 85 3.16 -11.64 5.67
C LEU A 85 3.63 -11.44 7.11
N GLN A 86 2.70 -11.22 8.04
CA GLN A 86 2.95 -10.94 9.46
C GLN A 86 3.78 -9.68 9.68
N ALA A 87 3.81 -8.77 8.71
CA ALA A 87 4.43 -7.45 8.86
C ALA A 87 3.52 -6.53 9.68
N ARG A 88 4.12 -5.56 10.36
CA ARG A 88 3.40 -4.52 11.10
C ARG A 88 3.34 -3.26 10.25
N VAL A 89 2.16 -2.97 9.69
CA VAL A 89 1.92 -1.70 9.02
C VAL A 89 1.87 -0.59 10.07
N LEU A 90 2.78 0.38 9.96
CA LEU A 90 2.84 1.50 10.89
C LEU A 90 1.88 2.62 10.50
N GLU A 91 1.86 2.97 9.21
CA GLU A 91 1.11 4.10 8.67
C GLU A 91 1.03 3.98 7.14
N CYS A 92 -0.05 4.51 6.57
CA CYS A 92 -0.19 4.78 5.15
C CYS A 92 0.11 6.26 4.87
N VAL A 93 1.01 6.53 3.94
CA VAL A 93 1.44 7.87 3.55
C VAL A 93 0.93 8.16 2.14
N VAL A 94 0.22 9.26 1.96
CA VAL A 94 -0.23 9.71 0.63
C VAL A 94 0.12 11.17 0.40
N VAL A 95 0.30 11.55 -0.86
CA VAL A 95 0.55 12.95 -1.22
C VAL A 95 -0.76 13.73 -1.18
N VAL A 96 -1.83 13.16 -1.72
CA VAL A 96 -3.15 13.78 -1.82
C VAL A 96 -4.21 12.90 -1.17
N GLU A 97 -5.10 13.47 -0.37
CA GLU A 97 -6.29 12.80 0.16
C GLU A 97 -7.55 13.54 -0.29
N LEU A 98 -8.55 12.79 -0.77
CA LEU A 98 -9.90 13.26 -1.06
C LEU A 98 -10.81 12.92 0.13
N GLN A 99 -10.99 13.84 1.06
CA GLN A 99 -11.64 13.60 2.36
C GLN A 99 -13.10 13.18 2.21
N GLU A 100 -13.81 13.77 1.24
CA GLU A 100 -15.22 13.47 0.97
C GLU A 100 -15.47 11.99 0.61
N LEU A 101 -14.44 11.26 0.18
CA LEU A 101 -14.54 9.84 -0.19
C LEU A 101 -14.31 8.87 0.98
N GLY A 102 -14.00 9.38 2.18
CA GLY A 102 -13.90 8.57 3.40
C GLY A 102 -12.79 7.51 3.40
N GLY A 103 -11.75 7.69 2.56
CA GLY A 103 -10.69 6.71 2.37
C GLY A 103 -9.91 6.39 3.65
N ALA A 104 -9.58 7.40 4.45
CA ALA A 104 -8.80 7.21 5.68
C ALA A 104 -9.55 6.39 6.72
N GLU A 105 -10.86 6.62 6.86
CA GLU A 105 -11.72 5.85 7.78
C GLU A 105 -11.78 4.37 7.39
N ARG A 106 -11.80 4.08 6.09
CA ARG A 106 -11.80 2.70 5.59
C ARG A 106 -10.51 1.93 5.90
N VAL A 107 -9.39 2.63 6.02
CA VAL A 107 -8.06 2.01 6.23
C VAL A 107 -7.75 1.80 7.73
N ARG A 108 -8.63 2.26 8.62
CA ARG A 108 -8.50 2.02 10.07
C ARG A 108 -8.44 0.51 10.39
N PRO A 109 -7.64 0.11 11.38
CA PRO A 109 -6.98 0.94 12.40
C PRO A 109 -5.63 1.54 11.97
N VAL A 110 -5.16 1.30 10.75
CA VAL A 110 -3.89 1.85 10.28
C VAL A 110 -4.03 3.37 10.10
N PRO A 111 -3.17 4.19 10.74
CA PRO A 111 -3.24 5.64 10.57
C PRO A 111 -2.87 6.01 9.13
N VAL A 112 -3.44 7.12 8.66
CA VAL A 112 -3.13 7.70 7.36
C VAL A 112 -2.57 9.09 7.56
N PHE A 113 -1.41 9.36 6.96
CA PHE A 113 -0.84 10.68 6.81
C PHE A 113 -1.03 11.15 5.36
N SER A 114 -1.59 12.34 5.17
CA SER A 114 -1.74 12.99 3.88
C SER A 114 -0.99 14.32 3.86
N LEU A 115 -0.22 14.58 2.79
CA LEU A 115 0.52 15.84 2.66
C LEU A 115 -0.41 17.02 2.31
N VAL A 116 -1.41 16.78 1.47
CA VAL A 116 -2.44 17.75 1.06
C VAL A 116 -3.81 17.07 1.10
N GLN A 117 -4.83 17.81 1.57
CA GLN A 117 -6.20 17.35 1.73
C GLN A 117 -7.15 18.21 0.88
N TYR A 118 -8.07 17.55 0.18
CA TYR A 118 -9.15 18.16 -0.60
C TYR A 118 -10.50 17.57 -0.23
#